data_AF-A0A380EKY4-F1
#
_entry.id   AF-A0A380EKY4-F1
#
_cell.length_a   1.000
_cell.length_b   1.000
_cell.length_c   1.000
_cell.angle_alpha   90.00
_cell.angle_beta   90.00
_cell.angle_gamma   90.00
#
_symmetry.space_group_name_H-M   'P 1'
#
loop_
_entity.id
_entity.type
_entity.pdbx_description
1 polymer ?
#
loop_
_entity_poly.entity_id
_entity_poly.type
_entity_poly.pdbx_seq_one_letter_code
_entity_poly.pdbx_strand_id
1 'polypeptide(L)'
;MKSLLRLSDAMDDSTKAKYKKIVKSSVESDSSYKQNDYLNSYSDIDKMKSLMTDNSISKNGLTQQLKIYNDMDRVTYHNKDLDFAFGLSMTSKNVARYESINGENLKGWHTGAGMSYLYNSDVKHYHDNFWVTADMKRLSGTTTLDNEILKDTDDKKSSKTFVGGTKVDDQHASIGMDFENQDKT
;
A
#
# COMPACT_ATOMS: atom_id res chain seq x y z
N MET A 1 -0.59 6.48 11.25
CA MET A 1 -1.04 6.20 12.64
C MET A 1 -1.24 7.45 13.49
N LYS A 2 -0.23 8.34 13.66
CA LYS A 2 -0.35 9.56 14.51
C LYS A 2 -1.51 10.49 14.19
N SER A 3 -1.81 10.73 12.91
CA SER A 3 -2.91 11.63 12.51
C SER A 3 -4.28 11.10 12.93
N LEU A 4 -4.50 9.77 12.85
CA LEU A 4 -5.75 9.15 13.28
C LEU A 4 -5.93 9.25 14.80
N LEU A 5 -4.83 9.11 15.56
CA LEU A 5 -4.81 9.29 17.00
C LEU A 5 -5.13 10.74 17.39
N ARG A 6 -4.53 11.73 16.73
CA ARG A 6 -4.87 13.15 16.92
C ARG A 6 -6.34 13.43 16.62
N LEU A 7 -6.83 12.89 15.50
CA LEU A 7 -8.21 13.07 15.09
C LEU A 7 -9.19 12.48 16.11
N SER A 8 -8.85 11.36 16.74
CA SER A 8 -9.70 10.71 17.74
C SER A 8 -10.10 11.62 18.91
N ASP A 9 -9.27 12.61 19.27
CA ASP A 9 -9.57 13.53 20.37
C ASP A 9 -10.76 14.46 20.05
N ALA A 10 -10.99 14.75 18.78
CA ALA A 10 -12.06 15.62 18.30
C ALA A 10 -13.33 14.85 17.89
N MET A 11 -13.32 13.52 18.00
CA MET A 11 -14.42 12.67 17.57
C MET A 11 -15.35 12.31 18.73
N ASP A 12 -16.59 11.92 18.39
CA ASP A 12 -17.52 11.31 19.33
C ASP A 12 -16.92 10.02 19.94
N ASP A 13 -17.43 9.59 21.09
CA ASP A 13 -16.80 8.52 21.86
C ASP A 13 -16.75 7.17 21.12
N SER A 14 -17.74 6.88 20.28
CA SER A 14 -17.75 5.66 19.46
C SER A 14 -16.66 5.70 18.39
N THR A 15 -16.56 6.80 17.65
CA THR A 15 -15.54 6.99 16.61
C THR A 15 -14.13 7.09 17.21
N LYS A 16 -13.98 7.78 18.35
CA LYS A 16 -12.73 7.86 19.12
C LYS A 16 -12.23 6.47 19.52
N ALA A 17 -13.10 5.65 20.11
CA ALA A 17 -12.75 4.28 20.49
C ALA A 17 -12.35 3.44 19.27
N LYS A 18 -13.08 3.56 18.15
CA LYS A 18 -12.75 2.89 16.88
C LYS A 18 -11.37 3.29 16.35
N TYR A 19 -11.06 4.58 16.34
CA TYR A 19 -9.77 5.10 15.85
C TYR A 19 -8.60 4.67 16.75
N LYS A 20 -8.76 4.79 18.07
CA LYS A 20 -7.79 4.28 19.04
C LYS A 20 -7.52 2.79 18.85
N LYS A 21 -8.58 2.01 18.63
CA LYS A 21 -8.48 0.57 18.36
C LYS A 21 -7.71 0.26 17.07
N ILE A 22 -7.97 0.97 15.98
CA ILE A 22 -7.23 0.82 14.72
C ILE A 22 -5.74 1.13 14.95
N VAL A 23 -5.43 2.27 15.56
CA VAL A 23 -4.05 2.69 15.82
C VAL A 23 -3.32 1.66 16.67
N LYS A 24 -3.92 1.23 17.78
CA LYS A 24 -3.32 0.23 18.68
C LYS A 24 -3.05 -1.09 17.98
N SER A 25 -4.02 -1.58 17.20
CA SER A 25 -3.86 -2.81 16.42
C SER A 25 -2.69 -2.71 15.45
N SER A 26 -2.58 -1.61 14.69
CA SER A 26 -1.51 -1.41 13.70
C SER A 26 -0.12 -1.32 14.35
N VAL A 27 0.01 -0.63 15.48
CA VAL A 27 1.29 -0.53 16.20
C VAL A 27 1.71 -1.88 16.76
N GLU A 28 0.79 -2.63 17.36
CA GLU A 28 1.12 -3.92 17.96
C GLU A 28 1.28 -5.06 16.93
N SER A 29 0.76 -4.91 15.71
CA SER A 29 0.95 -5.89 14.62
C SER A 29 2.30 -5.74 13.91
N ASP A 30 2.93 -4.57 13.99
CA ASP A 30 4.23 -4.31 13.36
C ASP A 30 5.37 -4.54 14.36
N SER A 31 5.99 -5.72 14.29
CA SER A 31 7.12 -6.07 15.16
C SER A 31 8.39 -5.23 14.89
N SER A 32 8.44 -4.49 13.78
CA SER A 32 9.53 -3.58 13.45
C SER A 32 9.33 -2.16 13.97
N TYR A 33 8.11 -1.81 14.40
CA TYR A 33 7.77 -0.47 14.82
C TYR A 33 8.53 -0.05 16.08
N LYS A 34 9.26 1.06 15.98
CA LYS A 34 9.86 1.76 17.12
C LYS A 34 9.30 3.16 17.20
N GLN A 35 8.70 3.50 18.33
CA GLN A 35 7.96 4.74 18.49
C GLN A 35 8.77 6.01 18.14
N ASN A 36 10.05 6.03 18.50
CA ASN A 36 10.93 7.18 18.26
C ASN A 36 11.34 7.35 16.79
N ASP A 37 11.15 6.33 15.96
CA ASP A 37 11.50 6.40 14.53
C ASP A 37 10.42 7.16 13.74
N TYR A 38 9.20 7.30 14.29
CA TYR A 38 8.03 7.80 13.56
C TYR A 38 7.33 9.02 14.20
N LEU A 39 7.59 9.30 15.48
CA LEU A 39 6.95 10.38 16.24
C LEU A 39 7.96 11.47 16.60
N ASN A 40 7.73 12.68 16.09
CA ASN A 40 8.65 13.82 16.21
C ASN A 40 8.15 14.94 17.14
N SER A 41 7.02 14.74 17.85
CA SER A 41 6.52 15.70 18.84
C SER A 41 6.27 15.03 20.19
N TYR A 42 6.53 15.76 21.28
CA TYR A 42 6.25 15.27 22.63
C TYR A 42 4.78 14.91 22.82
N SER A 43 3.87 15.69 22.24
CA SER A 43 2.44 15.43 22.28
C SER A 43 2.04 14.12 21.61
N ASP A 44 2.63 13.78 20.46
CA ASP A 44 2.36 12.52 19.78
C ASP A 44 2.96 11.34 20.55
N ILE A 45 4.16 11.52 21.09
CA ILE A 45 4.85 10.50 21.89
C ILE A 45 4.03 10.15 23.12
N ASP A 46 3.57 11.17 23.86
CA ASP A 46 2.74 10.99 25.05
C ASP A 46 1.42 10.27 24.70
N LYS A 47 0.66 10.78 23.73
CA LYS A 47 -0.60 10.18 23.29
C LYS A 47 -0.46 8.71 22.88
N MET A 48 0.59 8.40 22.11
CA MET A 48 0.82 7.02 21.67
C MET A 48 1.21 6.13 22.86
N LYS A 49 2.07 6.60 23.77
CA LYS A 49 2.40 5.84 24.99
C LYS A 49 1.17 5.55 25.82
N SER A 50 0.32 6.56 26.07
CA SER A 50 -0.93 6.40 26.80
C SER A 50 -1.86 5.39 26.14
N LEU A 51 -1.97 5.41 24.81
CA LEU A 51 -2.80 4.43 24.08
C LEU A 51 -2.24 3.00 24.20
N MET A 52 -0.91 2.83 24.18
CA MET A 52 -0.29 1.50 24.29
C MET A 52 -0.47 0.89 25.68
N THR A 53 -0.46 1.71 26.73
CA THR A 53 -0.67 1.25 28.11
C THR A 53 -2.14 1.16 28.53
N ASP A 54 -3.07 1.69 27.72
CA ASP A 54 -4.51 1.64 27.99
C ASP A 54 -5.09 0.24 27.72
N ASN A 55 -5.30 -0.52 28.79
CA ASN A 55 -5.87 -1.88 28.73
C ASN A 55 -7.37 -1.91 28.46
N SER A 56 -8.08 -0.77 28.49
CA SER A 56 -9.51 -0.72 28.13
C SER A 56 -9.74 -0.83 26.62
N ILE A 57 -8.73 -0.52 25.81
CA ILE A 57 -8.76 -0.64 24.35
C ILE A 57 -8.08 -1.94 23.92
N SER A 58 -8.86 -2.88 23.40
CA SER A 58 -8.40 -4.14 22.82
C SER A 58 -8.00 -3.98 21.34
N LYS A 59 -7.26 -4.96 20.80
CA LYS A 59 -6.91 -5.03 19.37
C LYS A 59 -8.13 -5.42 18.51
N ASN A 60 -8.11 -5.03 17.24
CA ASN A 60 -8.95 -5.61 16.21
C ASN A 60 -8.42 -7.01 15.89
N GLY A 61 -9.34 -7.92 15.55
CA GLY A 61 -8.97 -9.14 14.86
C GLY A 61 -8.49 -8.86 13.43
N LEU A 62 -7.92 -9.87 12.79
CA LEU A 62 -7.61 -9.81 11.36
C LEU A 62 -8.87 -9.50 10.54
N THR A 63 -8.71 -8.65 9.54
CA THR A 63 -9.83 -8.13 8.74
C THR A 63 -9.97 -8.92 7.43
N GLN A 64 -11.14 -9.44 7.08
CA GLN A 64 -11.38 -9.88 5.70
C GLN A 64 -11.79 -8.67 4.87
N GLN A 65 -11.01 -8.29 3.86
CA GLN A 65 -11.36 -7.14 3.01
C GLN A 65 -10.77 -7.27 1.62
N LEU A 66 -11.60 -7.06 0.60
CA LEU A 66 -11.17 -6.90 -0.78
C LEU A 66 -11.69 -5.56 -1.29
N LYS A 67 -10.80 -4.67 -1.72
CA LYS A 67 -11.18 -3.35 -2.21
C LYS A 67 -10.50 -3.07 -3.54
N ILE A 68 -11.32 -2.72 -4.52
CA ILE A 68 -10.91 -2.33 -5.87
C ILE A 68 -11.09 -0.82 -5.95
N TYR A 69 -9.99 -0.12 -6.13
CA TYR A 69 -9.94 1.33 -6.32
C TYR A 69 -9.76 1.62 -7.81
N ASN A 70 -10.82 1.45 -8.59
CA ASN A 70 -10.79 1.62 -10.05
C ASN A 70 -10.30 3.02 -10.46
N ASP A 71 -10.67 4.08 -9.73
CA ASP A 71 -10.29 5.46 -10.08
C ASP A 71 -8.78 5.74 -9.96
N MET A 72 -8.03 4.86 -9.27
CA MET A 72 -6.58 4.96 -9.13
C MET A 72 -5.86 3.67 -9.54
N ASP A 73 -6.55 2.75 -10.22
CA ASP A 73 -5.99 1.50 -10.72
C ASP A 73 -5.24 0.69 -9.66
N ARG A 74 -5.83 0.53 -8.46
CA ARG A 74 -5.26 -0.25 -7.35
C ARG A 74 -6.23 -1.28 -6.79
N VAL A 75 -5.68 -2.39 -6.30
CA VAL A 75 -6.43 -3.40 -5.55
C VAL A 75 -5.72 -3.68 -4.24
N THR A 76 -6.48 -3.78 -3.16
CA THR A 76 -5.99 -4.26 -1.86
C THR A 76 -6.86 -5.42 -1.40
N TYR A 77 -6.22 -6.51 -1.02
CA TYR A 77 -6.87 -7.69 -0.49
C TYR A 77 -6.22 -8.08 0.82
N HIS A 78 -7.00 -8.38 1.85
CA HIS A 78 -6.53 -8.94 3.10
C HIS A 78 -7.37 -10.17 3.39
N ASN A 79 -6.71 -11.31 3.47
CA ASN A 79 -7.32 -12.58 3.80
C ASN A 79 -7.03 -12.89 5.27
N LYS A 80 -8.08 -12.91 6.10
CA LYS A 80 -7.93 -13.10 7.54
C LYS A 80 -7.61 -14.54 7.94
N ASP A 81 -8.00 -15.51 7.12
CA ASP A 81 -7.92 -16.94 7.46
C ASP A 81 -6.54 -17.51 7.11
N LEU A 82 -5.92 -16.99 6.05
CA LEU A 82 -4.57 -17.32 5.60
C LEU A 82 -3.51 -16.30 6.06
N ASP A 83 -3.92 -15.24 6.76
CA ASP A 83 -3.07 -14.18 7.31
C ASP A 83 -2.08 -13.60 6.29
N PHE A 84 -2.61 -13.09 5.18
CA PHE A 84 -1.81 -12.35 4.20
C PHE A 84 -2.60 -11.17 3.62
N ALA A 85 -1.86 -10.17 3.14
CA ALA A 85 -2.41 -9.13 2.29
C ALA A 85 -1.77 -9.15 0.90
N PHE A 86 -2.54 -8.76 -0.11
CA PHE A 86 -2.11 -8.65 -1.49
C PHE A 86 -2.43 -7.26 -2.03
N GLY A 87 -1.46 -6.67 -2.71
CA GLY A 87 -1.62 -5.39 -3.41
C GLY A 87 -1.40 -5.58 -4.91
N LEU A 88 -2.20 -4.89 -5.74
CA LEU A 88 -1.98 -4.83 -7.18
C LEU A 88 -1.90 -3.38 -7.65
N SER A 89 -0.88 -3.09 -8.44
CA SER A 89 -0.58 -1.76 -8.97
C SER A 89 -0.63 -1.75 -10.50
N MET A 90 -1.61 -1.05 -11.06
CA MET A 90 -1.88 -1.00 -12.50
C MET A 90 -1.77 0.43 -13.03
N THR A 91 -1.84 0.57 -14.36
CA THR A 91 -1.86 1.84 -15.10
C THR A 91 -2.92 1.78 -16.19
N SER A 92 -3.46 2.94 -16.57
CA SER A 92 -4.43 3.10 -17.64
C SER A 92 -4.22 4.47 -18.32
N LYS A 93 -5.14 4.84 -19.22
CA LYS A 93 -5.24 6.22 -19.75
C LYS A 93 -5.42 7.29 -18.68
N ASN A 94 -5.93 6.94 -17.50
CA ASN A 94 -6.24 7.90 -16.45
C ASN A 94 -5.10 7.98 -15.42
N VAL A 95 -4.44 6.86 -15.14
CA VAL A 95 -3.45 6.72 -14.05
C VAL A 95 -2.07 6.43 -14.61
N ALA A 96 -1.10 7.27 -14.25
CA ALA A 96 0.30 7.07 -14.62
C ALA A 96 0.88 5.79 -14.00
N ARG A 97 1.78 5.12 -14.74
CA ARG A 97 2.50 3.92 -14.32
C ARG A 97 3.39 4.16 -13.11
N TYR A 98 4.01 5.33 -13.04
CA TYR A 98 4.83 5.75 -11.91
C TYR A 98 4.97 7.28 -11.92
N GLU A 99 5.50 7.83 -10.82
CA GLU A 99 5.93 9.23 -10.74
C GLU A 99 7.44 9.27 -10.53
N SER A 100 8.15 10.14 -11.26
CA SER A 100 9.58 10.45 -11.08
C SER A 100 9.73 11.92 -11.34
N ILE A 101 10.04 12.67 -10.29
CA ILE A 101 10.19 14.13 -10.25
C ILE A 101 11.23 14.46 -9.17
N ASN A 102 11.82 15.66 -9.21
CA ASN A 102 12.74 16.16 -8.17
C ASN A 102 13.96 15.28 -7.88
N GLY A 103 14.38 14.43 -8.81
CA GLY A 103 15.48 13.48 -8.60
C GLY A 103 15.08 12.24 -7.78
N GLU A 104 13.78 12.02 -7.55
CA GLU A 104 13.25 10.90 -6.79
C GLU A 104 12.63 9.84 -7.69
N ASN A 105 12.61 8.58 -7.22
CA ASN A 105 12.03 7.43 -7.91
C ASN A 105 12.55 7.19 -9.35
N LEU A 106 13.85 7.42 -9.57
CA LEU A 106 14.52 7.35 -10.88
C LEU A 106 14.41 5.99 -11.59
N LYS A 107 14.04 4.93 -10.88
CA LYS A 107 13.92 3.55 -11.37
C LYS A 107 12.51 2.97 -11.21
N GLY A 108 11.50 3.81 -11.01
CA GLY A 108 10.12 3.39 -10.76
C GLY A 108 9.38 2.80 -11.97
N TRP A 109 10.06 2.57 -13.09
CA TRP A 109 9.50 2.31 -14.43
C TRP A 109 8.32 1.32 -14.46
N HIS A 110 8.42 0.22 -13.70
CA HIS A 110 7.43 -0.87 -13.73
C HIS A 110 6.55 -0.96 -12.48
N THR A 111 6.62 0.01 -11.56
CA THR A 111 5.88 -0.04 -10.27
C THR A 111 4.36 0.00 -10.41
N GLY A 112 3.83 0.45 -11.56
CA GLY A 112 2.41 0.36 -11.94
C GLY A 112 2.15 -0.51 -13.17
N ALA A 113 3.12 -1.32 -13.59
CA ALA A 113 3.03 -2.19 -14.77
C ALA A 113 2.36 -3.55 -14.47
N GLY A 114 1.36 -3.57 -13.58
CA GLY A 114 0.80 -4.81 -13.04
C GLY A 114 1.62 -5.40 -11.89
N MET A 115 2.37 -4.57 -11.16
CA MET A 115 3.19 -5.04 -10.04
C MET A 115 2.30 -5.59 -8.92
N SER A 116 2.63 -6.79 -8.43
CA SER A 116 2.00 -7.42 -7.29
C SER A 116 2.83 -7.31 -6.01
N TYR A 117 2.15 -7.10 -4.89
CA TYR A 117 2.72 -7.06 -3.56
C TYR A 117 2.11 -8.18 -2.71
N LEU A 118 2.94 -8.87 -1.93
CA LEU A 118 2.50 -9.89 -0.98
C LEU A 118 3.03 -9.53 0.41
N TYR A 119 2.10 -9.25 1.33
CA TYR A 119 2.39 -9.01 2.74
C TYR A 119 2.05 -10.27 3.53
N ASN A 120 3.01 -10.79 4.26
CA ASN A 120 2.88 -11.94 5.14
C ASN A 120 3.60 -11.64 6.46
N SER A 121 4.00 -12.66 7.22
CA SER A 121 4.70 -12.49 8.50
C SER A 121 6.06 -11.76 8.39
N ASP A 122 6.67 -11.67 7.21
CA ASP A 122 7.85 -10.83 6.99
C ASP A 122 7.44 -9.34 6.82
N VAL A 123 7.22 -8.69 7.96
CA VAL A 123 6.81 -7.27 8.01
C VAL A 123 7.87 -6.31 7.44
N LYS A 124 9.11 -6.77 7.23
CA LYS A 124 10.22 -5.93 6.75
C LYS A 124 10.48 -6.05 5.26
N HIS A 125 9.82 -6.99 4.57
CA HIS A 125 10.09 -7.34 3.18
C HIS A 125 10.25 -6.13 2.24
N TYR A 126 9.36 -5.14 2.34
CA TYR A 126 9.38 -3.92 1.51
C TYR A 126 10.03 -2.69 2.17
N HIS A 127 10.54 -2.81 3.40
CA HIS A 127 11.10 -1.70 4.19
C HIS A 127 12.63 -1.78 4.35
N ASP A 128 13.19 -2.98 4.54
CA ASP A 128 14.62 -3.17 4.83
C ASP A 128 15.48 -3.10 3.56
N ASN A 129 15.61 -1.89 3.02
CA ASN A 129 16.40 -1.58 1.81
C ASN A 129 15.94 -2.29 0.53
N PHE A 130 14.72 -2.83 0.50
CA PHE A 130 14.13 -3.47 -0.69
C PHE A 130 14.27 -2.59 -1.94
N TRP A 131 13.81 -1.34 -1.88
CA TRP A 131 13.76 -0.47 -3.06
C TRP A 131 15.12 -0.08 -3.64
N VAL A 132 16.19 -0.18 -2.85
CA VAL A 132 17.57 0.12 -3.31
C VAL A 132 18.32 -1.12 -3.77
N THR A 133 17.81 -2.32 -3.48
CA THR A 133 18.45 -3.61 -3.77
C THR A 133 17.69 -4.47 -4.78
N ALA A 134 16.38 -4.28 -4.90
CA ALA A 134 15.54 -5.01 -5.82
C ALA A 134 15.96 -4.76 -7.28
N ASP A 135 15.83 -5.80 -8.11
CA ASP A 135 15.94 -5.64 -9.56
C ASP A 135 14.68 -4.94 -10.08
N MET A 136 14.78 -3.62 -10.25
CA MET A 136 13.68 -2.77 -10.71
C MET A 136 13.19 -3.09 -12.13
N LYS A 137 13.90 -3.92 -12.90
CA LYS A 137 13.45 -4.43 -14.21
C LYS A 137 12.54 -5.64 -14.11
N ARG A 138 12.52 -6.29 -12.94
CA ARG A 138 11.87 -7.60 -12.69
C ARG A 138 11.00 -7.54 -11.45
N LEU A 139 10.21 -6.47 -11.33
CA LEU A 139 9.27 -6.34 -10.23
C LEU A 139 8.24 -7.48 -10.29
N SER A 140 7.82 -7.95 -9.12
CA SER A 140 6.91 -9.09 -9.02
C SER A 140 5.61 -8.83 -9.80
N GLY A 141 5.20 -9.79 -10.62
CA GLY A 141 3.94 -9.75 -11.38
C GLY A 141 4.01 -9.02 -12.73
N THR A 142 5.07 -8.27 -13.02
CA THR A 142 5.15 -7.49 -14.26
C THR A 142 5.58 -8.33 -15.46
N THR A 143 5.09 -7.98 -16.66
CA THR A 143 5.62 -8.48 -17.94
C THR A 143 6.46 -7.37 -18.58
N THR A 144 7.74 -7.61 -18.84
CA THR A 144 8.71 -6.62 -19.35
C THR A 144 9.50 -7.18 -20.53
N LEU A 145 10.17 -6.29 -21.29
CA LEU A 145 11.08 -6.70 -22.36
C LEU A 145 12.51 -6.72 -21.84
N ASP A 146 13.29 -7.76 -22.15
CA ASP A 146 14.70 -7.83 -21.76
C ASP A 146 15.55 -6.69 -22.35
N ASN A 147 15.16 -6.18 -23.52
CA ASN A 147 15.84 -5.10 -24.23
C ASN A 147 15.13 -3.73 -24.12
N GLU A 148 14.22 -3.55 -23.14
CA GLU A 148 13.51 -2.29 -22.93
C GLU A 148 14.49 -1.14 -22.64
N ILE A 149 14.27 0.01 -23.30
CA ILE A 149 15.09 1.20 -23.07
C ILE A 149 14.46 2.01 -21.94
N LEU A 150 14.94 1.75 -20.73
CA LEU A 150 14.47 2.41 -19.52
C LEU A 150 14.96 3.86 -19.48
N LYS A 151 14.04 4.78 -19.74
CA LYS A 151 14.26 6.23 -19.72
C LYS A 151 13.24 6.89 -18.81
N ASP A 152 13.59 8.01 -18.21
CA ASP A 152 12.56 8.87 -17.64
C ASP A 152 11.81 9.54 -18.80
N THR A 153 10.49 9.48 -18.77
CA THR A 153 9.63 10.03 -19.82
C THR A 153 8.46 10.75 -19.17
N ASP A 154 8.04 11.89 -19.72
CA ASP A 154 6.88 12.61 -19.19
C ASP A 154 5.57 11.84 -19.44
N ASP A 155 5.50 11.01 -20.48
CA ASP A 155 4.33 10.20 -20.79
C ASP A 155 4.39 8.83 -20.10
N LYS A 156 3.98 8.82 -18.84
CA LYS A 156 3.96 7.62 -17.99
C LYS A 156 2.62 6.88 -18.06
N LYS A 157 1.66 7.33 -18.87
CA LYS A 157 0.32 6.72 -18.96
C LYS A 157 0.25 5.69 -20.08
N SER A 158 -0.57 4.67 -19.88
CA SER A 158 -0.94 3.75 -20.94
C SER A 158 -2.03 4.37 -21.82
N SER A 159 -2.10 4.01 -23.11
CA SER A 159 -3.24 4.36 -23.96
C SER A 159 -4.51 3.53 -23.64
N LYS A 160 -4.37 2.45 -22.86
CA LYS A 160 -5.41 1.45 -22.65
C LYS A 160 -6.49 1.91 -21.69
N THR A 161 -7.71 1.45 -21.95
CA THR A 161 -8.91 1.81 -21.17
C THR A 161 -9.56 0.62 -20.47
N PHE A 162 -9.19 -0.61 -20.88
CA PHE A 162 -9.69 -1.83 -20.27
C PHE A 162 -8.81 -2.21 -19.07
N VAL A 163 -8.97 -1.46 -17.98
CA VAL A 163 -8.23 -1.65 -16.73
C VAL A 163 -9.19 -1.48 -15.57
N GLY A 164 -9.11 -2.40 -14.60
CA GLY A 164 -9.95 -2.36 -13.40
C GLY A 164 -10.50 -3.74 -13.05
N GLY A 165 -11.54 -3.76 -12.23
CA GLY A 165 -12.16 -5.01 -11.81
C GLY A 165 -13.50 -4.85 -11.10
N THR A 166 -14.09 -5.99 -10.80
CA THR A 166 -15.32 -6.11 -10.01
C THR A 166 -15.15 -7.21 -8.96
N LYS A 167 -15.90 -7.10 -7.86
CA LYS A 167 -15.92 -8.10 -6.79
C LYS A 167 -17.35 -8.55 -6.51
N VAL A 168 -17.51 -9.81 -6.15
CA VAL A 168 -18.80 -10.35 -5.69
C VAL A 168 -18.94 -10.21 -4.18
N ASP A 169 -17.82 -10.37 -3.45
CA ASP A 169 -17.74 -10.26 -2.00
C ASP A 169 -16.33 -9.81 -1.59
N ASP A 170 -16.01 -9.90 -0.29
CA ASP A 170 -14.69 -9.53 0.24
C ASP A 170 -13.61 -10.62 0.10
N GLN A 171 -13.87 -11.69 -0.66
CA GLN A 171 -12.97 -12.83 -0.90
C GLN A 171 -12.70 -13.06 -2.39
N HIS A 172 -13.62 -12.68 -3.26
CA HIS A 172 -13.59 -13.02 -4.67
C HIS A 172 -13.78 -11.79 -5.55
N ALA A 173 -12.83 -11.57 -6.47
CA ALA A 173 -12.88 -10.55 -7.50
C ALA A 173 -12.28 -11.03 -8.81
N SER A 174 -12.62 -10.34 -9.89
CA SER A 174 -11.95 -10.45 -11.18
C SER A 174 -11.38 -9.09 -11.55
N ILE A 175 -10.10 -9.07 -11.91
CA ILE A 175 -9.35 -7.86 -12.25
C ILE A 175 -8.65 -8.10 -13.58
N GLY A 176 -8.64 -7.09 -14.44
CA GLY A 176 -8.00 -7.13 -15.75
C GLY A 176 -7.24 -5.84 -16.03
N MET A 177 -6.18 -5.97 -16.81
CA MET A 177 -5.38 -4.86 -17.32
C MET A 177 -4.94 -5.19 -18.74
N ASP A 178 -5.53 -4.52 -19.73
CA ASP A 178 -4.95 -4.47 -21.06
C ASP A 178 -3.62 -3.70 -20.96
N PHE A 179 -2.51 -4.42 -21.15
CA PHE A 179 -1.18 -3.92 -20.85
C PHE A 179 -0.51 -3.34 -22.09
N GLU A 180 0.14 -2.21 -21.90
CA GLU A 180 1.03 -1.57 -22.86
C GLU A 180 2.34 -1.27 -22.11
N ASN A 181 3.48 -1.66 -22.67
CA ASN A 181 4.79 -1.39 -22.09
C ASN A 181 5.14 0.11 -22.13
N GLN A 182 6.30 0.50 -21.61
CA GLN A 182 6.66 1.91 -21.59
C GLN A 182 6.97 2.45 -22.99
N ASP A 183 7.55 1.63 -23.86
CA ASP A 183 7.91 2.00 -25.23
C ASP A 183 6.72 1.99 -26.21
N LYS A 184 5.54 1.54 -25.78
CA LYS A 184 4.30 1.40 -26.58
C LYS A 184 4.50 0.56 -27.85
N THR A 185 5.29 -0.50 -27.73
CA THR A 185 5.63 -1.44 -28.80
C THR A 185 4.88 -2.76 -28.72
#